data_AF-A0A6D2WIU8-F1
#
_entry.id   AF-A0A6D2WIU8-F1
#
_cell.length_a   1.000
_cell.length_b   1.000
_cell.length_c   1.000
_cell.angle_alpha   90.00
_cell.angle_beta   90.00
_cell.angle_gamma   90.00
#
_symmetry.space_group_name_H-M   'P 1'
#
loop_
_entity.id
_entity.type
_entity.pdbx_description
1 polymer ?
#
loop_
_entity_poly.entity_id
_entity_poly.type
_entity_poly.pdbx_seq_one_letter_code
_entity_poly.pdbx_strand_id
1 'polypeptide(L)'
;MRLRRLALFPGVALLLAAARLAAASDVLELTDDNFESRISDTGSAGLMLVEFFAPWCGHCKRLAPEYEAAATRLKGIVPLAKVDCTANTNTCNKYGVSGYPTLKIFRDGEEAGAYDGPRTADGIVSHLKKQAGPASVPLRTEEEFKKFISDKDASIVGFFDDSFSEAHSEFLKAASNLRDNYRFAHTNVESLVNEYDDNGEGIILFRPSHLTNKFEDKTVAYTEQKMTSGKIKKFIQENIFGICPHMTEDNKDLIQGKDLLIAYYDVDYEKNAKGSNYWRNRVMMVAKKFLDAGHKLNFAVASRKTFSHELSDFGLESTAGEIPVVAIRTAKGEKFVMQEEFSRDGKALERFLQDYFDGNLKRYLKSEPIPESNDGPVKVVVAENFDEIVNNENKDVLIEFYAPWCGHCKNLEPKYKELGEKLSKDPNIVIAKMDATANDVPSPYEVRGFPTIYFSPANKKLNPKKYEGGRELSDFISYLQREATNPPVIQEEKPKKKKKAQEDL
;
A
#
# COMPACT_ATOMS: atom_id res chain seq x y z
N MET A 1 59.72 -76.61 -4.62
CA MET A 1 60.02 -77.31 -5.88
C MET A 1 58.92 -76.97 -6.88
N ARG A 2 59.23 -76.15 -7.92
CA ARG A 2 58.40 -75.86 -9.13
C ARG A 2 57.03 -75.18 -8.86
N LEU A 3 56.46 -74.28 -9.66
CA LEU A 3 56.79 -73.66 -10.95
C LEU A 3 55.94 -72.37 -11.03
N ARG A 4 56.46 -71.31 -11.66
CA ARG A 4 55.69 -70.12 -12.07
C ARG A 4 54.53 -70.50 -13.00
N ARG A 5 53.38 -69.83 -12.86
CA ARG A 5 52.51 -69.49 -14.01
C ARG A 5 51.88 -68.10 -13.82
N LEU A 6 52.11 -67.27 -14.83
CA LEU A 6 51.39 -66.03 -15.14
C LEU A 6 49.90 -66.34 -15.36
N ALA A 7 49.03 -65.44 -14.92
CA ALA A 7 47.71 -65.24 -15.53
C ALA A 7 47.35 -63.75 -15.43
N LEU A 8 47.34 -63.08 -16.59
CA LEU A 8 46.61 -61.83 -16.84
C LEU A 8 45.10 -62.14 -16.79
N PHE A 9 44.29 -61.20 -16.27
CA PHE A 9 42.98 -60.78 -16.85
C PHE A 9 42.41 -59.59 -16.03
N PRO A 10 41.46 -58.80 -16.57
CA PRO A 10 41.59 -57.35 -16.70
C PRO A 10 40.71 -56.57 -15.71
N GLY A 11 41.05 -55.29 -15.55
CA GLY A 11 40.24 -54.35 -14.79
C GLY A 11 38.87 -54.10 -15.42
N VAL A 12 37.84 -54.11 -14.58
CA VAL A 12 36.57 -53.44 -14.83
C VAL A 12 36.31 -52.57 -13.60
N ALA A 13 36.60 -51.27 -13.74
CA ALA A 13 36.13 -50.26 -12.81
C ALA A 13 34.65 -50.00 -13.11
N LEU A 14 33.78 -50.40 -12.19
CA LEU A 14 32.34 -50.13 -12.26
C LEU A 14 32.11 -48.66 -11.86
N LEU A 15 32.02 -47.77 -12.85
CA LEU A 15 31.53 -46.40 -12.67
C LEU A 15 30.00 -46.45 -12.48
N LEU A 16 29.55 -46.36 -11.23
CA LEU A 16 28.15 -46.09 -10.90
C LEU A 16 27.82 -44.64 -11.28
N ALA A 17 27.28 -44.45 -12.49
CA ALA A 17 26.63 -43.21 -12.87
C ALA A 17 25.25 -43.15 -12.20
N ALA A 18 25.15 -42.38 -11.12
CA ALA A 18 23.86 -41.96 -10.57
C ALA A 18 23.24 -40.93 -11.53
N ALA A 19 22.45 -41.40 -12.50
CA ALA A 19 21.61 -40.53 -13.30
C ALA A 19 20.51 -39.95 -12.39
N ARG A 20 20.60 -38.66 -12.06
CA ARG A 20 19.46 -37.91 -11.51
C ARG A 20 18.41 -37.85 -12.63
N LEU A 21 17.29 -38.55 -12.47
CA LEU A 21 16.09 -38.24 -13.26
C LEU A 21 15.67 -36.81 -12.91
N ALA A 22 15.85 -35.87 -13.84
CA ALA A 22 15.12 -34.61 -13.80
C ALA A 22 13.64 -34.95 -14.03
N ALA A 23 12.80 -34.72 -13.02
CA ALA A 23 11.36 -34.77 -13.21
C ALA A 23 10.97 -33.75 -14.28
N ALA A 24 10.13 -34.14 -15.24
CA ALA A 24 9.59 -33.22 -16.23
C ALA A 24 8.81 -32.11 -15.52
N SER A 25 9.03 -30.85 -15.91
CA SER A 25 8.31 -29.70 -15.36
C SER A 25 6.82 -29.79 -15.71
N ASP A 26 5.97 -29.41 -14.75
CA ASP A 26 4.52 -29.29 -14.94
C ASP A 26 4.13 -27.90 -15.49
N VAL A 27 5.10 -26.99 -15.68
CA VAL A 27 4.91 -25.67 -16.30
C VAL A 27 5.08 -25.78 -17.81
N LEU A 28 4.07 -25.34 -18.56
CA LEU A 28 4.10 -25.34 -20.02
C LEU A 28 5.02 -24.23 -20.54
N GLU A 29 5.90 -24.57 -21.49
CA GLU A 29 6.71 -23.57 -22.18
C GLU A 29 5.98 -23.10 -23.44
N LEU A 30 5.53 -21.85 -23.41
CA LEU A 30 4.87 -21.19 -24.53
C LEU A 30 5.84 -20.22 -25.21
N THR A 31 5.70 -20.13 -26.53
CA THR A 31 6.56 -19.38 -27.43
C THR A 31 5.72 -18.70 -28.50
N ASP A 32 6.29 -17.75 -29.24
CA ASP A 32 5.62 -17.11 -30.38
C ASP A 32 5.04 -18.12 -31.39
N ASP A 33 5.63 -19.31 -31.52
CA ASP A 33 5.21 -20.33 -32.48
C ASP A 33 3.97 -21.12 -32.01
N ASN A 34 3.80 -21.33 -30.70
CA ASN A 34 2.79 -22.24 -30.17
C ASN A 34 1.77 -21.58 -29.23
N PHE A 35 1.95 -20.30 -28.89
CA PHE A 35 1.11 -19.60 -27.91
C PHE A 35 -0.37 -19.66 -28.28
N GLU A 36 -0.75 -19.16 -29.45
CA GLU A 36 -2.16 -19.10 -29.88
C GLU A 36 -2.83 -20.47 -29.95
N SER A 37 -2.06 -21.51 -30.30
CA SER A 37 -2.59 -22.88 -30.40
C SER A 37 -2.79 -23.54 -29.04
N ARG A 38 -1.93 -23.21 -28.06
CA ARG A 38 -1.89 -23.89 -26.76
C ARG A 38 -2.58 -23.12 -25.64
N ILE A 39 -2.81 -21.82 -25.82
CA ILE A 39 -3.49 -20.99 -24.81
C ILE A 39 -4.97 -21.38 -24.63
N SER A 40 -5.57 -22.01 -25.64
CA SER A 40 -6.91 -22.61 -25.58
C SER A 40 -6.93 -24.04 -25.02
N ASP A 41 -5.78 -24.71 -24.88
CA ASP A 41 -5.65 -26.06 -24.29
C ASP A 41 -5.77 -25.97 -22.75
N THR A 42 -6.92 -25.49 -22.31
CA THR A 42 -7.22 -25.20 -20.91
C THR A 42 -7.80 -26.42 -20.19
N GLY A 43 -7.71 -26.41 -18.85
CA GLY A 43 -8.37 -27.42 -18.03
C GLY A 43 -9.90 -27.29 -18.03
N SER A 44 -10.60 -28.05 -17.19
CA SER A 44 -12.08 -28.07 -17.14
C SER A 44 -12.74 -26.72 -16.84
N ALA A 45 -11.98 -25.71 -16.41
CA ALA A 45 -12.47 -24.39 -16.07
C ALA A 45 -12.22 -23.31 -17.14
N GLY A 46 -11.67 -23.69 -18.30
CA GLY A 46 -11.35 -22.74 -19.37
C GLY A 46 -10.18 -21.81 -19.02
N LEU A 47 -9.42 -22.07 -17.95
CA LEU A 47 -8.40 -21.15 -17.44
C LEU A 47 -6.96 -21.61 -17.74
N MET A 48 -6.06 -20.65 -17.93
CA MET A 48 -4.60 -20.83 -17.89
C MET A 48 -3.93 -19.62 -17.24
N LEU A 49 -2.93 -19.83 -16.38
CA LEU A 49 -2.08 -18.73 -15.88
C LEU A 49 -0.77 -18.72 -16.66
N VAL A 50 -0.37 -17.55 -17.15
CA VAL A 50 0.86 -17.37 -17.94
C VAL A 50 1.82 -16.42 -17.21
N GLU A 51 3.06 -16.87 -16.98
CA GLU A 51 4.19 -16.05 -16.54
C GLU A 51 4.98 -15.52 -17.74
N PHE A 52 4.99 -14.19 -17.89
CA PHE A 52 5.89 -13.49 -18.80
C PHE A 52 7.13 -13.05 -18.04
N PHE A 53 8.30 -13.57 -18.43
CA PHE A 53 9.53 -13.41 -17.66
C PHE A 53 10.75 -13.14 -18.54
N ALA A 54 11.88 -12.87 -17.87
CA ALA A 54 13.20 -12.87 -18.49
C ALA A 54 14.19 -13.61 -17.57
N PRO A 55 15.13 -14.40 -18.12
CA PRO A 55 16.01 -15.27 -17.34
C PRO A 55 17.00 -14.50 -16.45
N TRP A 56 17.27 -13.23 -16.75
CA TRP A 56 18.14 -12.37 -15.95
C TRP A 56 17.41 -11.65 -14.79
N CYS A 57 16.07 -11.65 -14.77
CA CYS A 57 15.31 -10.93 -13.75
C CYS A 57 15.36 -11.63 -12.37
N GLY A 58 15.80 -10.90 -11.35
CA GLY A 58 15.90 -11.43 -9.98
C GLY A 58 14.56 -11.83 -9.36
N HIS A 59 13.47 -11.12 -9.68
CA HIS A 59 12.13 -11.47 -9.19
C HIS A 59 11.58 -12.74 -9.86
N CYS A 60 11.84 -12.95 -11.15
CA CYS A 60 11.46 -14.17 -11.86
C CYS A 60 12.18 -15.40 -11.28
N LYS A 61 13.50 -15.28 -11.02
CA LYS A 61 14.27 -16.36 -10.37
C LYS A 61 13.72 -16.73 -9.00
N ARG A 62 13.18 -15.75 -8.26
CA ARG A 62 12.57 -15.97 -6.95
C ARG A 62 11.19 -16.63 -7.05
N LEU A 63 10.42 -16.29 -8.07
CA LEU A 63 9.09 -16.86 -8.33
C LEU A 63 9.16 -18.28 -8.91
N ALA A 64 10.16 -18.60 -9.73
CA ALA A 64 10.30 -19.89 -10.39
C ALA A 64 10.02 -21.12 -9.51
N PRO A 65 10.63 -21.30 -8.30
CA PRO A 65 10.31 -22.46 -7.46
C PRO A 65 8.86 -22.46 -6.94
N GLU A 66 8.30 -21.30 -6.62
CA GLU A 66 6.90 -21.16 -6.20
C GLU A 66 5.93 -21.49 -7.35
N TYR A 67 6.29 -21.09 -8.57
CA TYR A 67 5.50 -21.30 -9.79
C TYR A 67 5.45 -22.79 -10.19
N GLU A 68 6.58 -23.49 -10.13
CA GLU A 68 6.64 -24.95 -10.35
C GLU A 68 5.82 -25.72 -9.29
N ALA A 69 5.93 -25.30 -8.03
CA ALA A 69 5.14 -25.90 -6.95
C ALA A 69 3.63 -25.66 -7.14
N ALA A 70 3.23 -24.47 -7.57
CA ALA A 70 1.85 -24.15 -7.90
C ALA A 70 1.35 -24.99 -9.09
N ALA A 71 2.15 -25.12 -10.16
CA ALA A 71 1.79 -25.88 -11.37
C ALA A 71 1.53 -27.34 -11.03
N THR A 72 2.42 -27.94 -10.24
CA THR A 72 2.28 -29.32 -9.74
C THR A 72 0.98 -29.50 -8.93
N ARG A 73 0.65 -28.54 -8.05
CA ARG A 73 -0.55 -28.59 -7.19
C ARG A 73 -1.86 -28.28 -7.91
N LEU A 74 -1.80 -27.61 -9.06
CA LEU A 74 -2.95 -27.26 -9.90
C LEU A 74 -3.09 -28.18 -11.11
N LYS A 75 -2.23 -29.19 -11.24
CA LYS A 75 -2.29 -30.16 -12.32
C LYS A 75 -3.69 -30.77 -12.44
N GLY A 76 -4.28 -30.66 -13.63
CA GLY A 76 -5.65 -31.10 -13.93
C GLY A 76 -6.75 -30.11 -13.55
N ILE A 77 -6.44 -29.00 -12.88
CA ILE A 77 -7.40 -27.95 -12.49
C ILE A 77 -7.19 -26.70 -13.38
N VAL A 78 -6.00 -26.10 -13.29
CA VAL A 78 -5.60 -24.93 -14.10
C VAL A 78 -4.15 -25.13 -14.56
N PRO A 79 -3.87 -25.25 -15.86
CA PRO A 79 -2.51 -25.27 -16.37
C PRO A 79 -1.78 -23.95 -16.11
N LEU A 80 -0.48 -24.06 -15.79
CA LEU A 80 0.43 -22.93 -15.67
C LEU A 80 1.43 -22.98 -16.83
N ALA A 81 1.73 -21.81 -17.38
CA ALA A 81 2.63 -21.64 -18.51
C ALA A 81 3.62 -20.50 -18.26
N LYS A 82 4.75 -20.53 -18.96
CA LYS A 82 5.73 -19.43 -18.95
C LYS A 82 6.17 -19.09 -20.38
N VAL A 83 6.45 -17.82 -20.61
CA VAL A 83 6.94 -17.24 -21.88
C VAL A 83 8.20 -16.44 -21.58
N ASP A 84 9.32 -16.81 -22.20
CA ASP A 84 10.56 -16.02 -22.12
C ASP A 84 10.50 -14.86 -23.12
N CYS A 85 10.25 -13.66 -22.62
CA CYS A 85 10.11 -12.47 -23.45
C CYS A 85 11.41 -12.05 -24.16
N THR A 86 12.56 -12.58 -23.75
CA THR A 86 13.83 -12.33 -24.45
C THR A 86 13.93 -13.11 -25.77
N ALA A 87 13.19 -14.20 -25.90
CA ALA A 87 13.10 -15.02 -27.10
C ALA A 87 11.75 -14.89 -27.84
N ASN A 88 10.72 -14.36 -27.17
CA ASN A 88 9.32 -14.34 -27.66
C ASN A 88 8.73 -12.93 -27.61
N THR A 89 9.35 -12.00 -28.33
CA THR A 89 9.01 -10.58 -28.28
C THR A 89 7.62 -10.29 -28.84
N ASN A 90 7.12 -11.06 -29.83
CA ASN A 90 5.82 -10.78 -30.45
C ASN A 90 4.69 -11.03 -29.46
N THR A 91 4.70 -12.16 -28.76
CA THR A 91 3.69 -12.50 -27.75
C THR A 91 3.72 -11.50 -26.60
N CYS A 92 4.90 -11.16 -26.08
CA CYS A 92 5.00 -10.23 -24.96
C CYS A 92 4.54 -8.81 -25.31
N ASN A 93 4.83 -8.34 -26.53
CA ASN A 93 4.33 -7.06 -27.02
C ASN A 93 2.81 -7.10 -27.23
N LYS A 94 2.26 -8.18 -27.80
CA LYS A 94 0.81 -8.36 -28.02
C LYS A 94 0.01 -8.17 -26.73
N TYR A 95 0.52 -8.71 -25.61
CA TYR A 95 -0.14 -8.61 -24.31
C TYR A 95 0.40 -7.46 -23.43
N GLY A 96 1.15 -6.52 -24.01
CA GLY A 96 1.55 -5.27 -23.34
C GLY A 96 2.48 -5.48 -22.13
N VAL A 97 3.36 -6.48 -22.16
CA VAL A 97 4.29 -6.77 -21.06
C VAL A 97 5.40 -5.72 -21.02
N SER A 98 5.45 -4.93 -19.94
CA SER A 98 6.44 -3.86 -19.73
C SER A 98 7.41 -4.12 -18.56
N GLY A 99 7.21 -5.20 -17.80
CA GLY A 99 8.04 -5.56 -16.66
C GLY A 99 7.94 -7.05 -16.29
N TYR A 100 8.90 -7.54 -15.51
CA TYR A 100 9.02 -8.98 -15.20
C TYR A 100 9.10 -9.26 -13.68
N PRO A 101 8.49 -10.35 -13.19
CA PRO A 101 7.51 -11.17 -13.89
C PRO A 101 6.18 -10.43 -14.02
N THR A 102 5.49 -10.64 -15.14
CA THR A 102 4.07 -10.29 -15.31
C THR A 102 3.26 -11.57 -15.38
N LEU A 103 2.25 -11.70 -14.51
CA LEU A 103 1.37 -12.86 -14.47
C LEU A 103 0.00 -12.46 -15.03
N LYS A 104 -0.48 -13.15 -16.05
CA LYS A 104 -1.80 -12.92 -16.66
C LYS A 104 -2.62 -14.20 -16.68
N ILE A 105 -3.91 -14.06 -16.41
CA ILE A 105 -4.88 -15.14 -16.48
C ILE A 105 -5.55 -15.08 -17.84
N PHE A 106 -5.67 -16.23 -18.47
CA PHE A 106 -6.38 -16.41 -19.73
C PHE A 106 -7.62 -17.26 -19.49
N ARG A 107 -8.74 -16.87 -20.11
CA ARG A 107 -9.99 -17.62 -20.12
C ARG A 107 -10.39 -17.91 -21.55
N ASP A 108 -10.53 -19.19 -21.88
CA ASP A 108 -10.95 -19.67 -23.21
C ASP A 108 -10.08 -19.08 -24.35
N GLY A 109 -8.79 -18.88 -24.08
CA GLY A 109 -7.81 -18.33 -25.01
C GLY A 109 -7.69 -16.80 -25.02
N GLU A 110 -8.56 -16.07 -24.31
CA GLU A 110 -8.54 -14.61 -24.23
C GLU A 110 -7.99 -14.10 -22.89
N GLU A 111 -7.43 -12.89 -22.87
CA GLU A 111 -6.91 -12.30 -21.64
C GLU A 111 -8.07 -11.96 -20.68
N ALA A 112 -8.01 -12.49 -19.46
CA ALA A 112 -9.03 -12.34 -18.41
C ALA A 112 -8.53 -11.50 -17.22
N GLY A 113 -7.46 -10.72 -17.42
CA GLY A 113 -6.87 -9.84 -16.41
C GLY A 113 -5.50 -10.30 -15.89
N ALA A 114 -4.90 -9.45 -15.08
CA ALA A 114 -3.65 -9.76 -14.37
C ALA A 114 -3.92 -10.65 -13.16
N TYR A 115 -2.90 -11.38 -12.71
CA TYR A 115 -2.91 -12.00 -11.39
C TYR A 115 -2.41 -11.00 -10.34
N ASP A 116 -3.34 -10.52 -9.52
CA ASP A 116 -3.10 -9.51 -8.47
C ASP A 116 -2.85 -10.12 -7.09
N GLY A 117 -2.39 -11.37 -7.02
CA GLY A 117 -2.11 -12.08 -5.77
C GLY A 117 -0.62 -12.13 -5.37
N PRO A 118 -0.32 -12.67 -4.18
CA PRO A 118 1.06 -12.82 -3.72
C PRO A 118 1.82 -13.87 -4.54
N ARG A 119 3.09 -13.59 -4.82
CA ARG A 119 3.98 -14.45 -5.63
C ARG A 119 4.49 -15.68 -4.87
N THR A 120 3.59 -16.45 -4.28
CA THR A 120 3.84 -17.69 -3.53
C THR A 120 2.98 -18.83 -4.09
N ALA A 121 3.41 -20.07 -3.89
CA ALA A 121 2.68 -21.24 -4.37
C ALA A 121 1.27 -21.32 -3.77
N ASP A 122 1.13 -21.05 -2.47
CA ASP A 122 -0.18 -21.03 -1.81
C ASP A 122 -1.10 -19.93 -2.34
N GLY A 123 -0.56 -18.73 -2.58
CA GLY A 123 -1.31 -17.61 -3.15
C GLY A 123 -1.81 -17.87 -4.57
N ILE A 124 -0.99 -18.50 -5.40
CA ILE A 124 -1.37 -18.86 -6.78
C ILE A 124 -2.42 -19.97 -6.77
N VAL A 125 -2.20 -21.02 -5.97
CA VAL A 125 -3.11 -22.18 -5.88
C VAL A 125 -4.49 -21.77 -5.35
N SER A 126 -4.54 -20.97 -4.30
CA SER A 126 -5.81 -20.53 -3.70
C SER A 126 -6.61 -19.66 -4.69
N HIS A 127 -5.95 -18.69 -5.32
CA HIS A 127 -6.58 -17.78 -6.28
C HIS A 127 -7.12 -18.53 -7.50
N LEU A 128 -6.31 -19.37 -8.15
CA LEU A 128 -6.74 -20.07 -9.35
C LEU A 128 -7.80 -21.13 -9.07
N LYS A 129 -7.77 -21.81 -7.91
CA LYS A 129 -8.88 -22.70 -7.52
C LYS A 129 -10.18 -21.93 -7.34
N LYS A 130 -10.13 -20.77 -6.70
CA LYS A 130 -11.29 -19.88 -6.54
C LYS A 130 -11.83 -19.44 -7.90
N GLN A 131 -10.95 -19.14 -8.85
CA GLN A 131 -11.33 -18.66 -10.19
C GLN A 131 -11.76 -19.78 -11.15
N ALA A 132 -11.28 -21.01 -10.93
CA ALA A 132 -11.64 -22.20 -11.69
C ALA A 132 -12.95 -22.86 -11.22
N GLY A 133 -13.34 -22.64 -9.96
CA GLY A 133 -14.63 -23.11 -9.44
C GLY A 133 -15.82 -22.43 -10.12
N PRO A 134 -17.06 -22.87 -9.83
CA PRO A 134 -18.24 -22.07 -10.19
C PRO A 134 -18.16 -20.70 -9.49
N ALA A 135 -18.74 -19.68 -10.11
CA ALA A 135 -18.77 -18.33 -9.53
C ALA A 135 -19.39 -18.33 -8.12
N SER A 136 -20.35 -19.23 -7.89
CA SER A 136 -20.92 -19.53 -6.58
C SER A 136 -20.90 -21.04 -6.34
N VAL A 137 -20.40 -21.47 -5.18
CA VAL A 137 -20.29 -22.89 -4.81
C VAL A 137 -21.65 -23.45 -4.39
N PRO A 138 -22.17 -24.50 -5.04
CA PRO A 138 -23.40 -25.16 -4.59
C PRO A 138 -23.13 -25.99 -3.34
N LEU A 139 -23.89 -25.76 -2.27
CA LEU A 139 -23.81 -26.48 -1.01
C LEU A 139 -24.96 -27.49 -0.95
N ARG A 140 -24.64 -28.76 -0.80
CA ARG A 140 -25.61 -29.87 -0.87
C ARG A 140 -25.97 -30.45 0.49
N THR A 141 -25.24 -30.06 1.54
CA THR A 141 -25.42 -30.54 2.91
C THR A 141 -25.14 -29.44 3.92
N GLU A 142 -25.69 -29.56 5.13
CA GLU A 142 -25.36 -28.66 6.24
C GLU A 142 -23.88 -28.68 6.61
N GLU A 143 -23.21 -29.82 6.44
CA GLU A 143 -21.78 -29.96 6.71
C GLU A 143 -20.92 -29.19 5.70
N GLU A 144 -21.32 -29.19 4.42
CA GLU A 144 -20.70 -28.34 3.40
C GLU A 144 -20.90 -26.85 3.72
N PHE A 145 -22.10 -26.47 4.15
CA PHE A 145 -22.41 -25.10 4.57
C PHE A 145 -21.55 -24.66 5.76
N LYS A 146 -21.54 -25.43 6.85
CA LYS A 146 -20.74 -25.15 8.06
C LYS A 146 -19.26 -25.01 7.70
N LYS A 147 -18.75 -25.89 6.84
CA LYS A 147 -17.37 -25.81 6.34
C LYS A 147 -17.14 -24.53 5.52
N PHE A 148 -18.06 -24.17 4.63
CA PHE A 148 -17.93 -22.98 3.78
C PHE A 148 -17.84 -21.67 4.59
N ILE A 149 -18.67 -21.52 5.62
CA ILE A 149 -18.71 -20.31 6.48
C ILE A 149 -17.64 -20.30 7.58
N SER A 150 -16.89 -21.39 7.75
CA SER A 150 -15.78 -21.49 8.72
C SER A 150 -14.46 -20.87 8.24
N ASP A 151 -14.46 -20.28 7.06
CA ASP A 151 -13.31 -19.66 6.42
C ASP A 151 -12.80 -18.42 7.18
N LYS A 152 -11.56 -18.01 6.90
CA LYS A 152 -10.98 -16.78 7.43
C LYS A 152 -11.55 -15.55 6.74
N ASP A 153 -12.08 -15.70 5.52
CA ASP A 153 -12.77 -14.66 4.78
C ASP A 153 -14.29 -14.71 5.00
N ALA A 154 -14.95 -13.58 4.73
CA ALA A 154 -16.40 -13.51 4.75
C ALA A 154 -17.03 -14.40 3.67
N SER A 155 -18.27 -14.83 3.93
CA SER A 155 -19.03 -15.73 3.05
C SER A 155 -20.35 -15.08 2.67
N ILE A 156 -20.66 -15.06 1.38
CA ILE A 156 -21.96 -14.63 0.86
C ILE A 156 -22.71 -15.89 0.44
N VAL A 157 -23.78 -16.22 1.15
CA VAL A 157 -24.57 -17.43 0.90
C VAL A 157 -25.97 -17.05 0.46
N GLY A 158 -26.37 -17.51 -0.71
CA GLY A 158 -27.75 -17.44 -1.19
C GLY A 158 -28.53 -18.70 -0.82
N PHE A 159 -29.77 -18.52 -0.38
CA PHE A 159 -30.68 -19.58 0.01
C PHE A 159 -31.87 -19.51 -0.94
N PHE A 160 -32.02 -20.52 -1.80
CA PHE A 160 -33.05 -20.53 -2.85
C PHE A 160 -33.65 -21.93 -2.94
N ASP A 161 -34.94 -22.09 -2.67
CA ASP A 161 -35.64 -23.37 -2.86
C ASP A 161 -35.87 -23.68 -4.36
N ASP A 162 -36.21 -22.67 -5.15
CA ASP A 162 -36.34 -22.75 -6.61
C ASP A 162 -35.02 -22.41 -7.31
N SER A 163 -34.44 -23.43 -7.95
CA SER A 163 -33.21 -23.29 -8.74
C SER A 163 -33.39 -22.43 -10.00
N PHE A 164 -34.62 -22.16 -10.44
CA PHE A 164 -34.96 -21.36 -11.62
C PHE A 164 -35.45 -19.95 -11.28
N SER A 165 -35.41 -19.53 -10.01
CA SER A 165 -35.90 -18.21 -9.61
C SER A 165 -35.09 -17.06 -10.23
N GLU A 166 -35.75 -15.93 -10.47
CA GLU A 166 -35.09 -14.72 -10.96
C GLU A 166 -34.03 -14.22 -9.96
N ALA A 167 -34.32 -14.36 -8.66
CA ALA A 167 -33.43 -14.00 -7.56
C ALA A 167 -32.13 -14.83 -7.60
N HIS A 168 -32.24 -16.16 -7.76
CA HIS A 168 -31.08 -17.03 -7.90
C HIS A 168 -30.22 -16.67 -9.13
N SER A 169 -30.86 -16.35 -10.26
CA SER A 169 -30.15 -15.90 -11.47
C SER A 169 -29.37 -14.59 -11.25
N GLU A 170 -30.00 -13.59 -10.62
CA GLU A 170 -29.32 -12.32 -10.28
C GLU A 170 -28.19 -12.52 -9.26
N PHE A 171 -28.34 -13.47 -8.33
CA PHE A 171 -27.27 -13.86 -7.42
C PHE A 171 -26.07 -14.48 -8.15
N LEU A 172 -26.30 -15.38 -9.10
CA LEU A 172 -25.23 -15.97 -9.91
C LEU A 172 -24.52 -14.93 -10.80
N LYS A 173 -25.25 -13.93 -11.31
CA LYS A 173 -24.66 -12.76 -11.99
C LYS A 173 -23.76 -11.96 -11.04
N ALA A 174 -24.23 -11.67 -9.82
CA ALA A 174 -23.42 -10.97 -8.82
C ALA A 174 -22.16 -11.77 -8.46
N ALA A 175 -22.31 -13.07 -8.23
CA ALA A 175 -21.20 -13.97 -7.94
C ALA A 175 -20.16 -13.94 -9.08
N SER A 176 -20.61 -14.01 -10.34
CA SER A 176 -19.72 -13.95 -11.51
C SER A 176 -18.95 -12.64 -11.59
N ASN A 177 -19.61 -11.52 -11.29
CA ASN A 177 -19.02 -10.18 -11.35
C ASN A 177 -18.06 -9.88 -10.18
N LEU A 178 -18.17 -10.60 -9.07
CA LEU A 178 -17.51 -10.24 -7.81
C LEU A 178 -16.67 -11.37 -7.20
N ARG A 179 -16.59 -12.53 -7.88
CA ARG A 179 -15.84 -13.72 -7.43
C ARG A 179 -14.36 -13.45 -7.19
N ASP A 180 -13.79 -12.41 -7.78
CA ASP A 180 -12.39 -12.07 -7.59
C ASP A 180 -12.17 -11.59 -6.15
N ASN A 181 -13.07 -10.75 -5.62
CA ASN A 181 -12.94 -10.16 -4.29
C ASN A 181 -13.65 -10.94 -3.19
N TYR A 182 -14.71 -11.69 -3.48
CA TYR A 182 -15.54 -12.31 -2.44
C TYR A 182 -15.81 -13.80 -2.66
N ARG A 183 -16.26 -14.51 -1.62
CA ARG A 183 -16.59 -15.93 -1.65
C ARG A 183 -18.10 -16.10 -1.68
N PHE A 184 -18.61 -16.69 -2.76
CA PHE A 184 -20.03 -16.96 -2.95
C PHE A 184 -20.34 -18.44 -2.84
N ALA A 185 -21.46 -18.75 -2.20
CA ALA A 185 -22.09 -20.06 -2.21
C ALA A 185 -23.61 -19.93 -2.32
N HIS A 186 -24.28 -21.00 -2.70
CA HIS A 186 -25.74 -21.09 -2.67
C HIS A 186 -26.20 -22.48 -2.27
N THR A 187 -27.41 -22.57 -1.72
CA THR A 187 -28.01 -23.83 -1.28
C THR A 187 -29.51 -23.85 -1.51
N ASN A 188 -30.03 -25.05 -1.76
CA ASN A 188 -31.46 -25.38 -1.76
C ASN A 188 -31.80 -26.47 -0.72
N VAL A 189 -30.91 -26.71 0.25
CA VAL A 189 -31.11 -27.65 1.35
C VAL A 189 -32.23 -27.10 2.25
N GLU A 190 -33.35 -27.82 2.33
CA GLU A 190 -34.59 -27.40 3.01
C GLU A 190 -34.36 -26.87 4.43
N SER A 191 -33.54 -27.55 5.25
CA SER A 191 -33.25 -27.10 6.62
C SER A 191 -32.53 -25.74 6.66
N LEU A 192 -31.62 -25.49 5.74
CA LEU A 192 -30.88 -24.23 5.64
C LEU A 192 -31.75 -23.12 5.07
N VAL A 193 -32.57 -23.39 4.05
CA VAL A 193 -33.47 -22.39 3.49
C VAL A 193 -34.45 -21.91 4.57
N ASN A 194 -35.08 -22.84 5.28
CA ASN A 194 -36.04 -22.53 6.34
C ASN A 194 -35.41 -21.83 7.57
N GLU A 195 -34.11 -22.04 7.83
CA GLU A 195 -33.42 -21.37 8.95
C GLU A 195 -33.12 -19.91 8.64
N TYR A 196 -32.78 -19.60 7.37
CA TYR A 196 -32.21 -18.30 6.98
C TYR A 196 -33.15 -17.41 6.18
N ASP A 197 -34.29 -17.91 5.70
CA ASP A 197 -35.29 -17.10 5.01
C ASP A 197 -36.71 -17.66 5.16
N ASP A 198 -37.70 -16.76 5.33
CA ASP A 198 -39.11 -17.13 5.47
C ASP A 198 -39.83 -17.33 4.11
N ASN A 199 -39.30 -16.76 3.03
CA ASN A 199 -39.93 -16.71 1.71
C ASN A 199 -39.32 -17.71 0.71
N GLY A 200 -38.32 -18.47 1.13
CA GLY A 200 -37.59 -19.41 0.28
C GLY A 200 -36.50 -18.78 -0.58
N GLU A 201 -36.28 -17.46 -0.49
CA GLU A 201 -35.28 -16.73 -1.28
C GLU A 201 -34.58 -15.61 -0.49
N GLY A 202 -33.37 -15.90 0.03
CA GLY A 202 -32.61 -14.96 0.88
C GLY A 202 -31.12 -14.93 0.56
N ILE A 203 -30.44 -13.86 0.99
CA ILE A 203 -28.97 -13.77 1.00
C ILE A 203 -28.51 -13.40 2.39
N ILE A 204 -27.58 -14.19 2.94
CA ILE A 204 -26.92 -13.89 4.20
C ILE A 204 -25.43 -13.69 3.97
N LEU A 205 -24.91 -12.59 4.50
CA LEU A 205 -23.49 -12.33 4.62
C LEU A 205 -23.01 -12.82 5.99
N PHE A 206 -22.05 -13.73 6.02
CA PHE A 206 -21.38 -14.22 7.22
C PHE A 206 -20.00 -13.58 7.34
N ARG A 207 -19.75 -12.86 8.44
CA ARG A 207 -18.42 -12.35 8.78
C ARG A 207 -17.56 -13.47 9.36
N PRO A 208 -16.21 -13.41 9.23
CA PRO A 208 -15.33 -14.44 9.75
C PRO A 208 -15.57 -14.70 11.25
N SER A 209 -15.78 -15.97 11.61
CA SER A 209 -16.17 -16.34 12.97
C SER A 209 -15.15 -15.92 14.04
N HIS A 210 -13.85 -15.91 13.69
CA HIS A 210 -12.77 -15.47 14.58
C HIS A 210 -12.79 -13.95 14.89
N LEU A 211 -13.55 -13.16 14.12
CA LEU A 211 -13.79 -11.73 14.31
C LEU A 211 -15.13 -11.42 15.00
N THR A 212 -15.89 -12.46 15.38
CA THR A 212 -17.15 -12.31 16.13
C THR A 212 -16.91 -11.47 17.38
N ASN A 213 -17.78 -10.50 17.60
CA ASN A 213 -17.65 -9.52 18.66
C ASN A 213 -19.04 -9.08 19.14
N LYS A 214 -19.08 -8.31 20.22
CA LYS A 214 -20.33 -7.86 20.87
C LYS A 214 -20.87 -6.52 20.35
N PHE A 215 -20.22 -5.93 19.34
CA PHE A 215 -20.51 -4.57 18.87
C PHE A 215 -21.32 -4.56 17.58
N GLU A 216 -21.38 -5.68 16.87
CA GLU A 216 -22.10 -5.84 15.62
C GLU A 216 -22.50 -7.30 15.43
N ASP A 217 -23.51 -7.54 14.60
CA ASP A 217 -23.93 -8.90 14.28
C ASP A 217 -22.89 -9.61 13.41
N LYS A 218 -22.72 -10.91 13.66
CA LYS A 218 -21.82 -11.79 12.86
C LYS A 218 -22.40 -12.12 11.48
N THR A 219 -23.69 -11.91 11.30
CA THR A 219 -24.43 -12.14 10.06
C THR A 219 -25.25 -10.92 9.72
N VAL A 220 -25.37 -10.61 8.43
CA VAL A 220 -26.25 -9.55 7.93
C VAL A 220 -27.14 -10.15 6.86
N ALA A 221 -28.45 -10.03 7.03
CA ALA A 221 -29.43 -10.44 6.04
C ALA A 221 -29.65 -9.35 4.99
N TYR A 222 -29.83 -9.74 3.73
CA TYR A 222 -30.27 -8.86 2.67
C TYR A 222 -31.77 -8.53 2.86
N THR A 223 -32.12 -7.25 2.92
CA THR A 223 -33.49 -6.80 3.25
C THR A 223 -34.17 -6.00 2.15
N GLU A 224 -33.48 -5.77 1.03
CA GLU A 224 -34.03 -5.05 -0.11
C GLU A 224 -35.10 -5.89 -0.82
N GLN A 225 -36.26 -5.29 -1.12
CA GLN A 225 -37.42 -6.03 -1.67
C GLN A 225 -37.18 -6.74 -3.01
N LYS A 226 -36.25 -6.24 -3.83
CA LYS A 226 -35.91 -6.85 -5.12
C LYS A 226 -34.45 -7.25 -5.13
N MET A 227 -34.19 -8.50 -5.47
CA MET A 227 -32.85 -9.04 -5.62
C MET A 227 -32.34 -8.78 -7.03
N THR A 228 -31.37 -7.86 -7.17
CA THR A 228 -30.66 -7.60 -8.42
C THR A 228 -29.17 -7.60 -8.19
N SER A 229 -28.38 -8.00 -9.17
CA SER A 229 -26.92 -8.08 -9.08
C SER A 229 -26.26 -6.77 -8.65
N GLY A 230 -26.78 -5.63 -9.10
CA GLY A 230 -26.32 -4.30 -8.67
C GLY A 230 -26.60 -3.99 -7.20
N LYS A 231 -27.80 -4.35 -6.70
CA LYS A 231 -28.15 -4.18 -5.28
C LYS A 231 -27.38 -5.14 -4.38
N ILE A 232 -27.19 -6.39 -4.81
CA ILE A 232 -26.35 -7.37 -4.11
C ILE A 232 -24.92 -6.85 -3.99
N LYS A 233 -24.34 -6.34 -5.09
CA LYS A 233 -22.99 -5.74 -5.06
C LYS A 233 -22.87 -4.65 -3.99
N LYS A 234 -23.83 -3.72 -3.97
CA LYS A 234 -23.86 -2.62 -3.00
C LYS A 234 -23.99 -3.14 -1.57
N PHE A 235 -24.93 -4.05 -1.33
CA PHE A 235 -25.11 -4.72 -0.03
C PHE A 235 -23.81 -5.36 0.47
N ILE A 236 -23.09 -6.10 -0.39
CA ILE A 236 -21.82 -6.73 0.00
C ILE A 236 -20.78 -5.67 0.36
N GLN A 237 -20.58 -4.67 -0.50
CA GLN A 237 -19.59 -3.60 -0.31
C GLN A 237 -19.84 -2.80 0.97
N GLU A 238 -21.10 -2.60 1.36
CA GLU A 238 -21.48 -1.84 2.55
C GLU A 238 -21.33 -2.64 3.85
N ASN A 239 -21.43 -3.98 3.80
CA ASN A 239 -21.61 -4.78 5.01
C ASN A 239 -20.46 -5.75 5.32
N ILE A 240 -19.65 -6.14 4.33
CA ILE A 240 -18.71 -7.27 4.47
C ILE A 240 -17.67 -7.09 5.57
N PHE A 241 -17.19 -5.86 5.77
CA PHE A 241 -16.10 -5.57 6.69
C PHE A 241 -16.56 -5.30 8.14
N GLY A 242 -17.83 -4.95 8.33
CA GLY A 242 -18.30 -4.44 9.62
C GLY A 242 -17.65 -3.11 10.01
N ILE A 243 -17.80 -2.72 11.27
CA ILE A 243 -17.35 -1.41 11.76
C ILE A 243 -15.83 -1.34 11.94
N CYS A 244 -15.14 -2.48 12.10
CA CYS A 244 -13.70 -2.52 12.35
C CYS A 244 -13.06 -3.80 11.80
N PRO A 245 -12.88 -3.94 10.47
CA PRO A 245 -12.20 -5.08 9.86
C PRO A 245 -10.75 -5.26 10.32
N HIS A 246 -10.23 -6.46 10.11
CA HIS A 246 -8.80 -6.73 10.07
C HIS A 246 -8.28 -6.44 8.67
N MET A 247 -7.44 -5.40 8.55
CA MET A 247 -6.79 -5.04 7.30
C MET A 247 -5.56 -5.92 7.07
N THR A 248 -5.50 -6.57 5.91
CA THR A 248 -4.43 -7.44 5.43
C THR A 248 -3.95 -6.96 4.05
N GLU A 249 -2.85 -7.48 3.54
CA GLU A 249 -2.41 -7.17 2.16
C GLU A 249 -3.50 -7.49 1.12
N ASP A 250 -4.29 -8.54 1.36
CA ASP A 250 -5.32 -9.02 0.42
C ASP A 250 -6.55 -8.10 0.35
N ASN A 251 -6.81 -7.28 1.38
CA ASN A 251 -8.03 -6.47 1.46
C ASN A 251 -7.78 -4.97 1.68
N LYS A 252 -6.52 -4.53 1.79
CA LYS A 252 -6.18 -3.12 2.06
C LYS A 252 -6.79 -2.16 1.05
N ASP A 253 -6.80 -2.52 -0.24
CA ASP A 253 -7.30 -1.65 -1.31
C ASP A 253 -8.82 -1.45 -1.26
N LEU A 254 -9.54 -2.34 -0.56
CA LEU A 254 -10.98 -2.22 -0.33
C LEU A 254 -11.31 -1.37 0.91
N ILE A 255 -10.36 -1.27 1.84
CA ILE A 255 -10.51 -0.60 3.14
C ILE A 255 -9.96 0.84 3.07
N GLN A 256 -8.79 1.03 2.48
CA GLN A 256 -8.10 2.32 2.33
C GLN A 256 -8.78 3.23 1.29
N GLY A 257 -8.33 4.50 1.22
CA GLY A 257 -8.86 5.51 0.29
C GLY A 257 -10.09 6.28 0.79
N LYS A 258 -10.60 5.94 1.98
CA LYS A 258 -11.68 6.63 2.68
C LYS A 258 -11.13 7.25 3.97
N ASP A 259 -11.93 8.07 4.65
CA ASP A 259 -11.62 8.48 6.02
C ASP A 259 -11.51 7.23 6.90
N LEU A 260 -10.29 6.94 7.36
CA LEU A 260 -9.96 5.65 7.97
C LEU A 260 -9.02 5.85 9.16
N LEU A 261 -9.45 5.34 10.32
CA LEU A 261 -8.62 5.13 11.49
C LEU A 261 -8.05 3.71 11.48
N ILE A 262 -6.74 3.58 11.60
CA ILE A 262 -6.07 2.29 11.75
C ILE A 262 -5.38 2.22 13.11
N ALA A 263 -5.66 1.15 13.86
CA ALA A 263 -4.89 0.78 15.04
C ALA A 263 -3.87 -0.31 14.66
N TYR A 264 -2.58 0.02 14.72
CA TYR A 264 -1.47 -0.88 14.39
C TYR A 264 -0.89 -1.52 15.66
N TYR A 265 -0.85 -2.84 15.69
CA TYR A 265 -0.24 -3.65 16.76
C TYR A 265 0.07 -5.06 16.26
N ASP A 266 0.39 -6.00 17.16
CA ASP A 266 0.66 -7.40 16.82
C ASP A 266 -0.65 -8.17 16.50
N VAL A 267 -1.31 -7.78 15.41
CA VAL A 267 -2.48 -8.49 14.88
C VAL A 267 -2.00 -9.76 14.19
N ASP A 268 -2.27 -10.90 14.82
CA ASP A 268 -1.96 -12.23 14.32
C ASP A 268 -3.00 -13.20 14.89
N TYR A 269 -3.98 -13.59 14.07
CA TYR A 269 -5.03 -14.52 14.48
C TYR A 269 -4.59 -15.99 14.46
N GLU A 270 -3.37 -16.31 14.04
CA GLU A 270 -2.82 -17.66 14.10
C GLU A 270 -2.07 -17.89 15.42
N LYS A 271 -1.18 -16.95 15.78
CA LYS A 271 -0.32 -17.08 16.97
C LYS A 271 -0.81 -16.29 18.17
N ASN A 272 -1.61 -15.24 17.97
CA ASN A 272 -2.02 -14.30 19.00
C ASN A 272 -3.49 -13.85 18.87
N ALA A 273 -4.42 -14.78 18.61
CA ALA A 273 -5.84 -14.44 18.44
C ALA A 273 -6.44 -13.75 19.69
N LYS A 274 -5.98 -14.13 20.90
CA LYS A 274 -6.43 -13.53 22.16
C LYS A 274 -5.99 -12.07 22.29
N GLY A 275 -4.73 -11.75 21.99
CA GLY A 275 -4.21 -10.37 21.97
C GLY A 275 -4.86 -9.54 20.85
N SER A 276 -5.03 -10.15 19.68
CA SER A 276 -5.73 -9.55 18.53
C SER A 276 -7.13 -9.08 18.92
N ASN A 277 -7.95 -9.97 19.49
CA ASN A 277 -9.29 -9.61 19.94
C ASN A 277 -9.27 -8.67 21.16
N TYR A 278 -8.28 -8.75 22.04
CA TYR A 278 -8.20 -7.87 23.22
C TYR A 278 -8.14 -6.39 22.84
N TRP A 279 -7.30 -6.04 21.86
CA TRP A 279 -7.14 -4.65 21.40
C TRP A 279 -8.24 -4.24 20.43
N ARG A 280 -8.59 -5.09 19.44
CA ARG A 280 -9.69 -4.81 18.51
C ARG A 280 -10.99 -4.47 19.23
N ASN A 281 -11.36 -5.24 20.27
CA ASN A 281 -12.57 -4.98 21.03
C ASN A 281 -12.58 -3.61 21.73
N ARG A 282 -11.42 -3.05 22.10
CA ARG A 282 -11.32 -1.71 22.70
C ARG A 282 -11.45 -0.61 21.65
N VAL A 283 -10.87 -0.81 20.47
CA VAL A 283 -11.09 0.07 19.33
C VAL A 283 -12.59 0.11 18.98
N MET A 284 -13.23 -1.06 18.84
CA MET A 284 -14.66 -1.16 18.54
C MET A 284 -15.55 -0.56 19.62
N MET A 285 -15.18 -0.72 20.90
CA MET A 285 -15.92 -0.14 22.02
C MET A 285 -16.06 1.37 21.90
N VAL A 286 -15.00 2.06 21.49
CA VAL A 286 -15.01 3.51 21.30
C VAL A 286 -15.64 3.85 19.95
N ALA A 287 -15.25 3.17 18.87
CA ALA A 287 -15.77 3.38 17.52
C ALA A 287 -17.30 3.34 17.48
N LYS A 288 -17.91 2.33 18.13
CA LYS A 288 -19.37 2.16 18.15
C LYS A 288 -20.07 3.37 18.78
N LYS A 289 -19.53 3.98 19.84
CA LYS A 289 -20.11 5.19 20.46
C LYS A 289 -20.21 6.34 19.45
N PHE A 290 -19.13 6.61 18.72
CA PHE A 290 -19.10 7.70 17.73
C PHE A 290 -19.97 7.37 16.51
N LEU A 291 -19.96 6.12 16.03
CA LEU A 291 -20.79 5.69 14.91
C LEU A 291 -22.29 5.76 15.25
N ASP A 292 -22.69 5.29 16.44
CA ASP A 292 -24.08 5.39 16.92
C ASP A 292 -24.51 6.85 17.11
N ALA A 293 -23.58 7.73 17.48
CA ALA A 293 -23.81 9.19 17.56
C ALA A 293 -23.87 9.88 16.18
N GLY A 294 -23.70 9.15 15.08
CA GLY A 294 -23.85 9.64 13.71
C GLY A 294 -22.57 10.14 13.05
N HIS A 295 -21.43 10.08 13.74
CA HIS A 295 -20.14 10.43 13.15
C HIS A 295 -19.75 9.48 12.01
N LYS A 296 -18.97 9.97 11.06
CA LYS A 296 -18.54 9.22 9.86
C LYS A 296 -17.02 9.06 9.87
N LEU A 297 -16.57 7.84 10.13
CA LEU A 297 -15.18 7.42 10.07
C LEU A 297 -15.14 5.90 9.94
N ASN A 298 -14.30 5.36 9.06
CA ASN A 298 -14.06 3.91 9.01
C ASN A 298 -12.98 3.56 10.03
N PHE A 299 -13.04 2.35 10.58
CA PHE A 299 -12.02 1.86 11.52
C PHE A 299 -11.44 0.55 11.00
N ALA A 300 -10.17 0.28 11.30
CA ALA A 300 -9.56 -1.01 11.05
C ALA A 300 -8.48 -1.30 12.08
N VAL A 301 -8.16 -2.59 12.24
CA VAL A 301 -6.94 -3.03 12.92
C VAL A 301 -6.00 -3.66 11.90
N ALA A 302 -4.71 -3.42 12.05
CA ALA A 302 -3.71 -3.90 11.09
C ALA A 302 -2.44 -4.38 11.79
N SER A 303 -1.76 -5.35 11.19
CA SER A 303 -0.48 -5.82 11.68
C SER A 303 0.59 -4.75 11.53
N ARG A 304 1.21 -4.35 12.63
CA ARG A 304 2.37 -3.44 12.67
C ARG A 304 3.52 -3.95 11.82
N LYS A 305 3.70 -5.27 11.72
CA LYS A 305 4.80 -5.90 10.96
C LYS A 305 4.53 -5.80 9.45
N THR A 306 3.34 -6.23 9.04
CA THR A 306 2.92 -6.23 7.62
C THR A 306 2.94 -4.82 7.05
N PHE A 307 2.38 -3.86 7.77
CA PHE A 307 2.28 -2.46 7.33
C PHE A 307 3.36 -1.55 7.95
N SER A 308 4.51 -2.11 8.31
CA SER A 308 5.62 -1.34 8.91
C SER A 308 6.11 -0.19 8.03
N HIS A 309 6.04 -0.37 6.72
CA HIS A 309 6.37 0.65 5.73
C HIS A 309 5.40 1.84 5.72
N GLU A 310 4.15 1.68 6.14
CA GLU A 310 3.17 2.78 6.24
C GLU A 310 3.35 3.59 7.53
N LEU A 311 3.96 3.02 8.57
CA LEU A 311 4.12 3.70 9.86
C LEU A 311 4.96 4.98 9.75
N SER A 312 5.95 4.99 8.85
CA SER A 312 6.79 6.17 8.62
C SER A 312 6.01 7.37 8.09
N ASP A 313 4.91 7.15 7.37
CA ASP A 313 4.06 8.24 6.89
C ASP A 313 3.44 9.03 8.05
N PHE A 314 3.27 8.36 9.19
CA PHE A 314 2.70 8.89 10.42
C PHE A 314 3.76 9.21 11.49
N GLY A 315 5.05 9.09 11.15
CA GLY A 315 6.13 9.26 12.14
C GLY A 315 6.12 8.23 13.26
N LEU A 316 5.44 7.11 13.03
CA LEU A 316 5.33 6.03 14.01
C LEU A 316 6.49 5.07 13.80
N GLU A 317 7.13 4.70 14.90
CA GLU A 317 8.18 3.69 14.86
C GLU A 317 7.59 2.27 14.90
N SER A 318 8.29 1.33 14.25
CA SER A 318 8.00 -0.09 14.37
C SER A 318 8.54 -0.69 15.68
N THR A 319 8.54 0.08 16.77
CA THR A 319 9.04 -0.40 18.06
C THR A 319 8.26 -1.64 18.49
N ALA A 320 9.00 -2.66 18.93
CA ALA A 320 8.42 -3.90 19.41
C ALA A 320 7.66 -3.62 20.72
N GLY A 321 6.34 -3.47 20.63
CA GLY A 321 5.47 -3.21 21.76
C GLY A 321 4.07 -3.79 21.51
N GLU A 322 3.44 -4.28 22.57
CA GLU A 322 2.08 -4.80 22.53
C GLU A 322 1.03 -3.70 22.42
N ILE A 323 1.40 -2.46 22.77
CA ILE A 323 0.48 -1.32 22.83
C ILE A 323 0.18 -0.83 21.40
N PRO A 324 -1.10 -0.67 21.04
CA PRO A 324 -1.47 -0.14 19.74
C PRO A 324 -1.06 1.31 19.55
N VAL A 325 -0.63 1.64 18.34
CA VAL A 325 -0.54 3.03 17.87
C VAL A 325 -1.69 3.31 16.92
N VAL A 326 -2.24 4.52 16.98
CA VAL A 326 -3.45 4.90 16.23
C VAL A 326 -3.15 6.08 15.33
N ALA A 327 -3.55 5.95 14.07
CA ALA A 327 -3.48 7.03 13.11
C ALA A 327 -4.73 7.06 12.22
N ILE A 328 -5.11 8.26 11.80
CA ILE A 328 -6.17 8.51 10.82
C ILE A 328 -5.52 9.00 9.54
N ARG A 329 -5.99 8.47 8.41
CA ARG A 329 -5.79 9.06 7.08
C ARG A 329 -7.15 9.44 6.51
N THR A 330 -7.33 10.69 6.12
CA THR A 330 -8.56 11.13 5.43
C THR A 330 -8.52 10.74 3.97
N ALA A 331 -9.67 10.72 3.30
CA ALA A 331 -9.75 10.53 1.84
C ALA A 331 -8.98 11.61 1.06
N LYS A 332 -8.73 12.78 1.68
CA LYS A 332 -7.91 13.87 1.13
C LYS A 332 -6.41 13.68 1.35
N GLY A 333 -6.00 12.65 2.10
CA GLY A 333 -4.61 12.38 2.45
C GLY A 333 -4.10 13.12 3.69
N GLU A 334 -4.97 13.79 4.44
CA GLU A 334 -4.57 14.38 5.73
C GLU A 334 -4.30 13.27 6.74
N LYS A 335 -3.28 13.46 7.56
CA LYS A 335 -2.79 12.47 8.52
C LYS A 335 -3.00 13.02 9.92
N PHE A 336 -3.57 12.24 10.83
CA PHE A 336 -3.69 12.59 12.25
C PHE A 336 -3.19 11.43 13.09
N VAL A 337 -2.35 11.71 14.09
CA VAL A 337 -1.67 10.67 14.87
C VAL A 337 -2.00 10.87 16.33
N MET A 338 -2.44 9.80 16.99
CA MET A 338 -2.72 9.81 18.42
C MET A 338 -1.41 9.89 19.20
N GLN A 339 -1.17 11.03 19.85
CA GLN A 339 0.05 11.28 20.62
C GLN A 339 0.00 10.63 22.01
N GLU A 340 -1.18 10.58 22.63
CA GLU A 340 -1.40 9.91 23.90
C GLU A 340 -1.23 8.39 23.73
N GLU A 341 -0.60 7.70 24.67
CA GLU A 341 -0.49 6.24 24.65
C GLU A 341 -1.90 5.59 24.72
N PHE A 342 -2.10 4.49 23.99
CA PHE A 342 -3.39 3.81 23.97
C PHE A 342 -3.76 3.27 25.36
N SER A 343 -4.78 3.88 25.98
CA SER A 343 -5.27 3.45 27.29
C SER A 343 -6.17 2.21 27.18
N ARG A 344 -5.98 1.26 28.10
CA ARG A 344 -6.78 0.01 28.15
C ARG A 344 -8.27 0.25 28.45
N ASP A 345 -8.63 1.43 28.95
CA ASP A 345 -10.02 1.83 29.18
C ASP A 345 -10.67 2.53 27.97
N GLY A 346 -9.90 2.79 26.90
CA GLY A 346 -10.36 3.44 25.68
C GLY A 346 -10.47 4.96 25.77
N LYS A 347 -10.24 5.58 26.92
CA LYS A 347 -10.40 7.04 27.09
C LYS A 347 -9.42 7.87 26.27
N ALA A 348 -8.20 7.39 26.08
CA ALA A 348 -7.22 8.06 25.21
C ALA A 348 -7.72 8.09 23.76
N LEU A 349 -8.20 6.94 23.25
CA LEU A 349 -8.80 6.86 21.92
C LEU A 349 -10.08 7.70 21.81
N GLU A 350 -10.91 7.73 22.86
CA GLU A 350 -12.14 8.52 22.90
C GLU A 350 -11.84 10.03 22.84
N ARG A 351 -10.84 10.51 23.58
CA ARG A 351 -10.36 11.91 23.48
C ARG A 351 -9.83 12.22 22.09
N PHE A 352 -8.98 11.36 21.54
CA PHE A 352 -8.43 11.53 20.20
C PHE A 352 -9.52 11.64 19.13
N LEU A 353 -10.55 10.79 19.19
CA LEU A 353 -11.69 10.85 18.28
C LEU A 353 -12.55 12.09 18.50
N GLN A 354 -12.77 12.50 19.76
CA GLN A 354 -13.47 13.74 20.07
C GLN A 354 -12.77 14.93 19.44
N ASP A 355 -11.46 15.08 19.68
CA ASP A 355 -10.66 16.16 19.10
C ASP A 355 -10.59 16.09 17.57
N TYR A 356 -10.60 14.88 16.99
CA TYR A 356 -10.67 14.71 15.53
C TYR A 356 -11.99 15.25 14.96
N PHE A 357 -13.13 14.84 15.52
CA PHE A 357 -14.44 15.26 15.03
C PHE A 357 -14.75 16.72 15.33
N ASP A 358 -14.19 17.28 16.41
CA ASP A 358 -14.29 18.70 16.76
C ASP A 358 -13.33 19.59 15.95
N GLY A 359 -12.39 19.00 15.19
CA GLY A 359 -11.40 19.74 14.40
C GLY A 359 -10.26 20.35 15.22
N ASN A 360 -10.04 19.85 16.44
CA ASN A 360 -8.99 20.33 17.35
C ASN A 360 -7.61 19.72 17.06
N LEU A 361 -7.55 18.60 16.34
CA LEU A 361 -6.27 17.96 16.02
C LEU A 361 -5.50 18.73 14.94
N LYS A 362 -4.20 18.92 15.17
CA LYS A 362 -3.27 19.31 14.13
C LYS A 362 -2.94 18.10 13.25
N ARG A 363 -2.90 18.30 11.94
CA ARG A 363 -2.40 17.28 11.01
C ARG A 363 -0.94 16.94 11.34
N TYR A 364 -0.58 15.67 11.22
CA TYR A 364 0.79 15.21 11.29
C TYR A 364 1.55 15.59 10.02
N LEU A 365 2.73 16.17 10.22
CA LEU A 365 3.73 16.44 9.20
C LEU A 365 5.04 15.82 9.68
N LYS A 366 5.78 15.16 8.77
CA LYS A 366 7.16 14.80 9.07
C LYS A 366 7.93 16.09 9.29
N SER A 367 8.47 16.31 10.49
CA SER A 367 9.24 17.50 10.83
C SER A 367 10.43 17.14 11.69
N GLU A 368 11.54 17.83 11.48
CA GLU A 368 12.56 17.95 12.51
C GLU A 368 12.03 18.83 13.67
N PRO A 369 12.61 18.72 14.89
CA PRO A 369 12.28 19.62 15.98
C PRO A 369 12.55 21.07 15.62
N ILE A 370 11.69 21.98 16.07
CA ILE A 370 11.95 23.42 15.97
C ILE A 370 13.27 23.72 16.72
N PRO A 371 14.24 24.42 16.08
CA PRO A 371 15.52 24.71 16.72
C PRO A 371 15.36 25.61 17.95
N GLU A 372 16.08 25.32 19.03
CA GLU A 372 16.04 26.10 20.29
C GLU A 372 16.41 27.58 20.07
N SER A 373 17.36 27.85 19.17
CA SER A 373 17.72 29.19 18.71
C SER A 373 17.63 29.28 17.20
N ASN A 374 16.86 30.25 16.70
CA ASN A 374 16.67 30.52 15.28
C ASN A 374 16.94 31.98 14.94
N ASP A 375 17.98 32.56 15.54
CA ASP A 375 18.38 33.96 15.47
C ASP A 375 19.44 34.25 14.39
N GLY A 376 19.95 33.20 13.73
CA GLY A 376 20.95 33.31 12.68
C GLY A 376 20.52 34.14 11.46
N PRO A 377 21.50 34.54 10.62
CA PRO A 377 21.26 35.34 9.41
C PRO A 377 20.44 34.59 8.34
N VAL A 378 20.42 33.25 8.41
CA VAL A 378 19.55 32.39 7.61
C VAL A 378 18.67 31.62 8.58
N LYS A 379 17.35 31.85 8.50
CA LYS A 379 16.37 31.16 9.35
C LYS A 379 16.30 29.68 8.99
N VAL A 380 16.37 28.84 10.01
CA VAL A 380 16.17 27.40 9.87
C VAL A 380 14.67 27.13 9.92
N VAL A 381 14.16 26.57 8.84
CA VAL A 381 12.76 26.19 8.69
C VAL A 381 12.66 24.67 8.76
N VAL A 382 11.68 24.20 9.52
CA VAL A 382 11.23 22.81 9.62
C VAL A 382 9.74 22.78 9.28
N ALA A 383 9.14 21.60 9.05
CA ALA A 383 7.73 21.55 8.63
C ALA A 383 6.77 22.17 9.65
N GLU A 384 7.07 22.06 10.95
CA GLU A 384 6.25 22.62 12.03
C GLU A 384 6.22 24.16 12.09
N ASN A 385 7.33 24.84 11.77
CA ASN A 385 7.41 26.31 11.79
C ASN A 385 7.37 26.94 10.38
N PHE A 386 7.17 26.12 9.35
CA PHE A 386 7.14 26.58 7.96
C PHE A 386 6.09 27.66 7.75
N ASP A 387 4.87 27.44 8.23
CA ASP A 387 3.76 28.39 8.03
C ASP A 387 4.03 29.73 8.74
N GLU A 388 4.54 29.67 9.97
CA GLU A 388 4.91 30.86 10.75
C GLU A 388 5.98 31.71 10.06
N ILE A 389 7.01 31.07 9.49
CA ILE A 389 8.16 31.76 8.91
C ILE A 389 7.89 32.15 7.45
N VAL A 390 7.55 31.17 6.61
CA VAL A 390 7.49 31.32 5.15
C VAL A 390 6.18 31.98 4.72
N ASN A 391 5.06 31.64 5.37
CA ASN A 391 3.74 32.16 5.04
C ASN A 391 3.35 33.40 5.85
N ASN A 392 4.31 34.05 6.52
CA ASN A 392 4.08 35.37 7.12
C ASN A 392 3.74 36.41 6.04
N GLU A 393 2.48 36.83 5.99
CA GLU A 393 1.95 37.74 4.95
C GLU A 393 2.69 39.08 4.85
N ASN A 394 3.38 39.49 5.92
CA ASN A 394 4.11 40.75 6.00
C ASN A 394 5.58 40.66 5.56
N LYS A 395 6.05 39.47 5.18
CA LYS A 395 7.46 39.23 4.82
C LYS A 395 7.59 38.69 3.40
N ASP A 396 8.61 39.13 2.70
CA ASP A 396 9.15 38.41 1.56
C ASP A 396 10.09 37.32 2.07
N VAL A 397 9.95 36.09 1.59
CA VAL A 397 10.79 34.98 2.07
C VAL A 397 11.47 34.31 0.90
N LEU A 398 12.80 34.29 0.90
CA LEU A 398 13.60 33.46 0.00
C LEU A 398 14.00 32.20 0.76
N ILE A 399 13.49 31.04 0.32
CA ILE A 399 13.72 29.75 0.98
C ILE A 399 14.51 28.79 0.08
N GLU A 400 15.58 28.22 0.63
CA GLU A 400 16.34 27.13 0.03
C GLU A 400 15.84 25.78 0.58
N PHE A 401 15.42 24.89 -0.31
CA PHE A 401 15.23 23.47 -0.02
C PHE A 401 16.48 22.70 -0.40
N TYR A 402 17.15 22.11 0.59
CA TYR A 402 18.42 21.40 0.41
C TYR A 402 18.34 19.96 0.89
N ALA A 403 19.41 19.20 0.62
CA ALA A 403 19.64 17.86 1.16
C ALA A 403 21.06 17.79 1.76
N PRO A 404 21.28 17.15 2.93
CA PRO A 404 22.59 17.13 3.58
C PRO A 404 23.73 16.48 2.76
N TRP A 405 23.38 15.56 1.87
CA TRP A 405 24.33 14.83 1.01
C TRP A 405 24.61 15.52 -0.33
N CYS A 406 23.91 16.61 -0.65
CA CYS A 406 24.03 17.32 -1.92
C CYS A 406 25.27 18.23 -1.96
N GLY A 407 26.25 17.92 -2.83
CA GLY A 407 27.48 18.71 -2.98
C GLY A 407 27.24 20.15 -3.47
N HIS A 408 26.29 20.35 -4.38
CA HIS A 408 25.91 21.70 -4.84
C HIS A 408 25.33 22.57 -3.73
N CYS A 409 24.59 21.96 -2.80
CA CYS A 409 24.00 22.63 -1.65
C CYS A 409 25.10 23.07 -0.66
N LYS A 410 26.08 22.19 -0.40
CA LYS A 410 27.26 22.54 0.43
C LYS A 410 28.07 23.70 -0.17
N ASN A 411 28.18 23.77 -1.49
CA ASN A 411 28.87 24.89 -2.16
C ASN A 411 28.07 26.21 -2.10
N LEU A 412 26.73 26.13 -2.03
CA LEU A 412 25.85 27.29 -1.91
C LEU A 412 25.80 27.82 -0.46
N GLU A 413 25.86 26.95 0.54
CA GLU A 413 25.74 27.29 1.96
C GLU A 413 26.53 28.56 2.40
N PRO A 414 27.85 28.70 2.12
CA PRO A 414 28.58 29.91 2.53
C PRO A 414 28.07 31.18 1.84
N LYS A 415 27.69 31.09 0.56
CA LYS A 415 27.16 32.22 -0.23
C LYS A 415 25.77 32.63 0.25
N TYR A 416 24.94 31.64 0.57
CA TYR A 416 23.59 31.85 1.08
C TYR A 416 23.59 32.40 2.51
N LYS A 417 24.57 32.00 3.33
CA LYS A 417 24.82 32.62 4.64
C LYS A 417 25.22 34.09 4.50
N GLU A 418 26.16 34.42 3.61
CA GLU A 418 26.55 35.81 3.36
C GLU A 418 25.37 36.66 2.87
N LEU A 419 24.48 36.10 2.03
CA LEU A 419 23.24 36.76 1.63
C LEU A 419 22.36 37.12 2.85
N GLY A 420 22.16 36.17 3.76
CA GLY A 420 21.44 36.41 5.01
C GLY A 420 22.08 37.50 5.88
N GLU A 421 23.41 37.50 5.98
CA GLU A 421 24.14 38.52 6.74
C GLU A 421 23.95 39.92 6.13
N LYS A 422 24.01 40.02 4.80
CA LYS A 422 23.79 41.28 4.07
C LYS A 422 22.37 41.81 4.23
N LEU A 423 21.37 40.94 4.34
CA LEU A 423 19.97 41.33 4.58
C LEU A 423 19.55 41.36 6.05
N SER A 424 20.44 41.12 7.00
CA SER A 424 20.10 41.08 8.43
C SER A 424 19.48 42.38 9.00
N LYS A 425 19.60 43.51 8.30
CA LYS A 425 18.96 44.80 8.67
C LYS A 425 17.67 45.08 7.91
N ASP A 426 17.33 44.28 6.90
CA ASP A 426 16.08 44.44 6.18
C ASP A 426 14.93 43.92 7.04
N PRO A 427 13.92 44.75 7.36
CA PRO A 427 12.81 44.32 8.19
C PRO A 427 11.77 43.50 7.41
N ASN A 428 11.81 43.45 6.08
CA ASN A 428 10.78 42.87 5.22
C ASN A 428 11.20 41.54 4.60
N ILE A 429 12.50 41.32 4.37
CA ILE A 429 13.00 40.10 3.72
C ILE A 429 13.57 39.11 4.74
N VAL A 430 13.18 37.85 4.62
CA VAL A 430 13.74 36.73 5.37
C VAL A 430 14.47 35.79 4.41
N ILE A 431 15.72 35.46 4.75
CA ILE A 431 16.47 34.39 4.10
C ILE A 431 16.34 33.14 4.95
N ALA A 432 15.87 32.05 4.36
CA ALA A 432 15.55 30.82 5.06
C ALA A 432 16.08 29.58 4.34
N LYS A 433 16.30 28.48 5.08
CA LYS A 433 16.64 27.16 4.54
C LYS A 433 15.89 26.04 5.26
N MET A 434 15.57 24.97 4.54
CA MET A 434 14.93 23.77 5.07
C MET A 434 15.55 22.51 4.47
N ASP A 435 15.85 21.52 5.31
CA ASP A 435 16.20 20.18 4.84
C ASP A 435 14.93 19.49 4.34
N ALA A 436 14.78 19.37 3.03
CA ALA A 436 13.57 18.80 2.43
C ALA A 436 13.58 17.26 2.41
N THR A 437 14.63 16.62 2.92
CA THR A 437 14.70 15.16 3.10
C THR A 437 14.18 14.74 4.48
N ALA A 438 14.32 15.62 5.47
CA ALA A 438 13.90 15.40 6.84
C ALA A 438 12.53 16.00 7.17
N ASN A 439 12.01 16.91 6.33
CA ASN A 439 10.75 17.62 6.56
C ASN A 439 9.78 17.46 5.38
N ASP A 440 8.49 17.28 5.67
CA ASP A 440 7.42 17.34 4.67
C ASP A 440 7.37 18.75 4.07
N VAL A 441 7.44 18.83 2.74
CA VAL A 441 7.36 20.09 2.00
C VAL A 441 5.89 20.42 1.74
N PRO A 442 5.36 21.55 2.24
CA PRO A 442 3.96 21.89 2.03
C PRO A 442 3.69 22.31 0.58
N SER A 443 2.49 22.02 0.09
CA SER A 443 1.96 22.68 -1.11
C SER A 443 1.92 24.20 -0.87
N PRO A 444 2.24 25.05 -1.86
CA PRO A 444 2.42 24.78 -3.30
C PRO A 444 3.88 24.51 -3.75
N TYR A 445 4.81 24.26 -2.84
CA TYR A 445 6.22 24.11 -3.19
C TYR A 445 6.51 22.71 -3.75
N GLU A 446 7.25 22.63 -4.85
CA GLU A 446 7.63 21.36 -5.49
C GLU A 446 9.16 21.20 -5.53
N VAL A 447 9.68 20.30 -4.71
CA VAL A 447 11.12 19.99 -4.67
C VAL A 447 11.40 18.78 -5.56
N ARG A 448 11.86 19.05 -6.79
CA ARG A 448 12.21 18.01 -7.77
C ARG A 448 13.71 17.65 -7.80
N GLY A 449 14.54 18.45 -7.11
CA GLY A 449 15.99 18.28 -7.05
C GLY A 449 16.62 19.25 -6.04
N PHE A 450 17.93 19.12 -5.82
CA PHE A 450 18.62 19.86 -4.77
C PHE A 450 19.81 20.69 -5.31
N PRO A 451 19.95 21.95 -4.88
CA PRO A 451 18.97 22.75 -4.14
C PRO A 451 17.81 23.19 -5.04
N THR A 452 16.61 23.32 -4.47
CA THR A 452 15.46 24.01 -5.08
C THR A 452 15.21 25.29 -4.28
N ILE A 453 15.08 26.44 -4.93
CA ILE A 453 14.94 27.74 -4.25
C ILE A 453 13.62 28.37 -4.68
N TYR A 454 12.88 28.91 -3.73
CA TYR A 454 11.65 29.66 -3.98
C TYR A 454 11.69 31.02 -3.33
N PHE A 455 11.04 31.98 -3.97
CA PHE A 455 10.71 33.28 -3.41
C PHE A 455 9.21 33.35 -3.16
N SER A 456 8.82 33.51 -1.90
CA SER A 456 7.44 33.65 -1.43
C SER A 456 7.16 35.11 -1.07
N PRO A 457 6.59 35.91 -1.99
CA PRO A 457 6.39 37.33 -1.75
C PRO A 457 5.32 37.56 -0.68
N ALA A 458 5.44 38.69 0.02
CA ALA A 458 4.37 39.22 0.87
C ALA A 458 3.06 39.33 0.07
N ASN A 459 1.93 38.99 0.69
CA ASN A 459 0.59 38.97 0.07
C ASN A 459 0.42 37.98 -1.12
N LYS A 460 1.38 37.06 -1.35
CA LYS A 460 1.33 36.07 -2.45
C LYS A 460 1.75 34.67 -2.03
N LYS A 461 1.43 34.27 -0.78
CA LYS A 461 1.88 32.99 -0.18
C LYS A 461 1.40 31.73 -0.89
N LEU A 462 0.23 31.81 -1.54
CA LEU A 462 -0.30 30.72 -2.38
C LEU A 462 0.37 30.63 -3.76
N ASN A 463 1.17 31.61 -4.16
CA ASN A 463 1.83 31.66 -5.48
C ASN A 463 3.33 32.01 -5.35
N PRO A 464 4.13 31.17 -4.65
CA PRO A 464 5.56 31.40 -4.57
C PRO A 464 6.21 31.16 -5.93
N LYS A 465 7.21 31.98 -6.25
CA LYS A 465 7.95 31.91 -7.52
C LYS A 465 9.17 31.00 -7.35
N LYS A 466 9.30 30.00 -8.20
CA LYS A 466 10.53 29.20 -8.26
C LYS A 466 11.68 30.07 -8.79
N TYR A 467 12.81 30.05 -8.10
CA TYR A 467 14.00 30.79 -8.49
C TYR A 467 14.81 29.97 -9.50
N GLU A 468 14.96 30.52 -10.71
CA GLU A 468 15.68 29.88 -11.83
C GLU A 468 17.01 30.59 -12.18
N GLY A 469 17.43 31.55 -11.34
CA GLY A 469 18.67 32.31 -11.56
C GLY A 469 19.95 31.56 -11.19
N GLY A 470 21.08 32.25 -11.35
CA GLY A 470 22.39 31.75 -10.93
C GLY A 470 22.52 31.61 -9.41
N ARG A 471 23.54 30.87 -8.94
CA ARG A 471 23.72 30.57 -7.51
C ARG A 471 24.91 31.31 -6.90
N GLU A 472 25.29 32.45 -7.49
CA GLU A 472 26.24 33.38 -6.91
C GLU A 472 25.54 34.43 -6.05
N LEU A 473 26.26 35.00 -5.07
CA LEU A 473 25.72 36.04 -4.19
C LEU A 473 25.16 37.23 -4.97
N SER A 474 25.85 37.65 -6.03
CA SER A 474 25.41 38.75 -6.91
C SER A 474 24.07 38.46 -7.58
N ASP A 475 23.80 37.20 -7.93
CA ASP A 475 22.57 36.80 -8.60
C ASP A 475 21.37 36.91 -7.65
N PHE A 476 21.55 36.52 -6.39
CA PHE A 476 20.52 36.67 -5.36
C PHE A 476 20.25 38.13 -5.03
N ILE A 477 21.31 38.95 -4.87
CA ILE A 477 21.16 40.39 -4.61
C ILE A 477 20.42 41.06 -5.77
N SER A 478 20.82 40.80 -7.01
CA SER A 478 20.16 41.35 -8.20
C SER A 478 18.70 40.90 -8.30
N TYR A 479 18.41 39.65 -7.97
CA TYR A 479 17.03 39.14 -7.95
C TYR A 479 16.19 39.84 -6.89
N LEU A 480 16.66 39.95 -5.64
CA LEU A 480 15.90 40.58 -4.56
C LEU A 480 15.70 42.08 -4.78
N GLN A 481 16.66 42.78 -5.37
CA GLN A 481 16.50 44.17 -5.80
C GLN A 481 15.38 44.37 -6.83
N ARG A 482 15.14 43.36 -7.68
CA ARG A 482 14.11 43.41 -8.73
C ARG A 482 12.74 42.94 -8.24
N GLU A 483 12.70 41.93 -7.36
CA GLU A 483 11.48 41.18 -7.04
C GLU A 483 10.91 41.49 -5.65
N ALA A 484 11.66 42.11 -4.75
CA ALA A 484 11.18 42.44 -3.41
C ALA A 484 9.97 43.38 -3.47
N THR A 485 9.00 43.10 -2.60
CA THR A 485 7.77 43.89 -2.42
C THR A 485 8.09 45.30 -1.95
N ASN A 486 9.11 45.45 -1.10
CA ASN A 486 9.63 46.73 -0.64
C ASN A 486 11.10 46.88 -1.04
N PRO A 487 11.62 48.11 -1.27
CA PRO A 487 13.02 48.32 -1.60
C PRO A 487 13.96 47.68 -0.55
N PRO A 488 14.87 46.77 -0.95
CA PRO A 488 15.65 46.01 0.01
C PRO A 488 16.78 46.84 0.65
N VAL A 489 17.01 46.63 1.94
CA VAL A 489 18.11 47.23 2.73
C VAL A 489 19.28 46.26 2.78
N ILE A 490 20.17 46.37 1.79
CA ILE A 490 21.36 45.52 1.67
C ILE A 490 22.56 46.19 2.34
N GLN A 491 23.23 45.48 3.23
CA GLN A 491 24.50 45.92 3.80
C GLN A 491 25.64 45.75 2.80
N GLU A 492 26.18 46.88 2.33
CA GLU A 492 27.46 46.93 1.61
C GLU A 492 28.61 47.04 2.61
N GLU A 493 29.70 46.26 2.37
CA GLU A 493 30.92 46.46 3.13
C GLU A 493 31.55 47.80 2.75
N LYS A 494 31.85 48.63 3.75
CA LYS A 494 32.75 49.78 3.53
C LYS A 494 34.13 49.24 3.14
N PRO A 495 34.73 49.65 2.02
CA PRO A 495 36.05 49.16 1.62
C PRO A 495 37.07 49.48 2.72
N LYS A 496 37.76 48.44 3.21
CA LYS A 496 38.90 48.60 4.13
C LYS A 496 39.94 49.50 3.47
N LYS A 497 40.09 50.75 3.96
CA LYS A 497 41.16 51.67 3.55
C LYS A 497 42.50 50.94 3.69
N LYS A 498 43.17 50.65 2.56
CA LYS A 498 44.57 50.20 2.55
C LYS A 498 45.41 51.28 3.26
N LYS A 499 46.03 50.93 4.38
CA LYS A 499 47.10 51.74 4.98
C LYS A 499 48.22 51.86 3.94
N LYS A 500 48.51 53.07 3.49
CA LYS A 500 49.73 53.37 2.71
C LYS A 500 50.93 52.96 3.57
N ALA A 501 51.78 52.10 3.02
CA ALA A 501 53.12 51.89 3.55
C ALA A 501 53.87 53.22 3.45
N GLN A 502 54.46 53.62 4.57
CA GLN A 502 55.31 54.79 4.71
C GLN A 502 56.69 54.39 4.16
N GLU A 503 57.13 55.05 3.09
CA GLU A 503 58.51 54.99 2.61
C GLU A 503 59.39 55.72 3.64
N ASP A 504 60.31 54.98 4.26
CA ASP A 504 61.44 55.57 5.00
C ASP A 504 62.65 55.64 4.07
N LEU A 505 63.30 56.82 4.15
CA LEU A 505 64.50 57.29 3.45
C LEU A 505 65.74 56.41 3.61
#